data_AF-A0A0M4CR12-F1
#
_entry.id   AF-A0A0M4CR12-F1
#
_cell.length_a   1.000
_cell.length_b   1.000
_cell.length_c   1.000
_cell.angle_alpha   90.00
_cell.angle_beta   90.00
_cell.angle_gamma   90.00
#
_symmetry.space_group_name_H-M   'P 1'
#
loop_
_entity.id
_entity.type
_entity.pdbx_description
1 polymer ?
#
loop_
_entity_poly.entity_id
_entity_poly.type
_entity_poly.pdbx_seq_one_letter_code
_entity_poly.pdbx_strand_id
1 'polypeptide(L)'
;MPTQPRRQQRAITIRSEHALARLAILTRDGRSQAQVIEEALDRMPVPPQARSAEEVMARVRAITARGRNLPRISMAEFDEQEYDERGMPR
;
A
#
# COMPACT_ATOMS: atom_id res chain seq x y z
N MET A 1 24.10 -29.81 -28.88
CA MET A 1 23.13 -29.31 -27.89
C MET A 1 23.22 -27.79 -27.90
N PRO A 2 22.17 -27.04 -28.28
CA PRO A 2 22.24 -25.58 -28.21
C PRO A 2 22.29 -25.17 -26.74
N THR A 3 23.39 -24.53 -26.34
CA THR A 3 23.59 -23.97 -25.00
C THR A 3 22.60 -22.83 -24.82
N GLN A 4 21.53 -23.05 -24.05
CA GLN A 4 20.56 -22.02 -23.72
C GLN A 4 21.30 -20.79 -23.16
N PRO A 5 21.02 -19.56 -23.65
CA PRO A 5 21.70 -18.37 -23.14
C PRO A 5 21.37 -18.25 -21.65
N ARG A 6 22.41 -18.33 -20.80
CA ARG A 6 22.29 -18.07 -19.36
C ARG A 6 21.76 -16.65 -19.22
N ARG A 7 20.47 -16.51 -18.94
CA ARG A 7 19.84 -15.22 -18.64
C ARG A 7 20.65 -14.58 -17.52
N GLN A 8 21.40 -13.53 -17.82
CA GLN A 8 22.27 -12.87 -16.85
C GLN A 8 21.39 -12.42 -15.69
N GLN A 9 21.58 -13.04 -14.52
CA GLN A 9 20.94 -12.58 -13.29
C GLN A 9 21.42 -11.15 -13.04
N ARG A 10 20.47 -10.22 -12.88
CA ARG A 10 20.80 -8.84 -12.54
C ARG A 10 21.35 -8.82 -11.12
N ALA A 11 22.54 -8.24 -10.95
CA ALA A 11 23.14 -8.08 -9.63
C ALA A 11 22.34 -7.07 -8.81
N ILE A 12 22.07 -7.42 -7.54
CA ILE A 12 21.48 -6.52 -6.56
C ILE A 12 22.57 -6.19 -5.54
N THR A 13 22.87 -4.90 -5.37
CA THR A 13 23.86 -4.45 -4.38
C THR A 13 23.16 -4.02 -3.09
N ILE A 14 23.47 -4.68 -1.98
CA ILE A 14 23.01 -4.29 -0.64
C ILE A 14 24.04 -3.33 -0.04
N ARG A 15 23.64 -2.07 0.18
CA ARG A 15 24.52 -1.03 0.76
C ARG A 15 24.38 -0.89 2.29
N SER A 16 23.43 -1.59 2.89
CA SER A 16 23.15 -1.50 4.34
C SER A 16 24.02 -2.49 5.10
N GLU A 17 24.91 -1.98 5.95
CA GLU A 17 25.75 -2.79 6.84
C GLU A 17 24.91 -3.71 7.75
N HIS A 18 23.80 -3.20 8.29
CA HIS A 18 22.89 -3.99 9.10
C HIS A 18 22.28 -5.16 8.30
N ALA A 19 21.87 -4.91 7.05
CA ALA A 19 21.34 -5.97 6.19
C ALA A 19 22.40 -7.01 5.84
N LEU A 20 23.64 -6.59 5.57
CA LEU A 20 24.77 -7.48 5.28
C LEU A 20 25.09 -8.38 6.49
N ALA A 21 25.18 -7.81 7.70
CA ALA A 21 25.42 -8.57 8.92
C ALA A 21 24.34 -9.62 9.17
N ARG A 22 23.06 -9.25 8.94
CA ARG A 22 21.94 -10.16 9.12
C ARG A 22 21.91 -11.27 8.07
N LEU A 23 22.22 -10.96 6.82
CA LEU A 23 22.32 -11.93 5.74
C LEU A 23 23.44 -12.95 6.01
N ALA A 24 24.59 -12.50 6.51
CA ALA A 24 25.71 -13.38 6.86
C ALA A 24 25.34 -14.41 7.94
N ILE A 25 24.53 -14.01 8.93
CA ILE A 25 24.01 -14.93 9.95
C ILE A 25 23.05 -15.95 9.34
N LEU A 26 22.15 -15.49 8.46
CA LEU A 26 21.10 -16.32 7.85
C LEU A 26 21.62 -17.31 6.81
N THR A 27 22.83 -17.12 6.28
CA THR A 27 23.47 -18.05 5.33
C THR A 27 24.53 -18.96 5.97
N ARG A 28 24.69 -18.91 7.30
CA ARG A 28 25.75 -19.64 8.01
C ARG A 28 25.64 -21.16 7.90
N ASP A 29 24.43 -21.67 7.70
CA ASP A 29 24.10 -23.09 7.57
C ASP A 29 24.26 -23.63 6.14
N GLY A 30 24.81 -22.83 5.21
CA GLY A 30 25.02 -23.21 3.82
C GLY A 30 23.87 -22.83 2.89
N ARG A 31 22.83 -22.16 3.41
CA ARG A 31 21.79 -21.56 2.56
C ARG A 31 22.35 -20.46 1.67
N SER A 32 21.85 -20.37 0.44
CA SER A 32 22.25 -19.30 -0.47
C SER A 32 21.56 -17.98 -0.09
N GLN A 33 22.24 -16.85 -0.35
CA GLN A 33 21.67 -15.52 -0.16
C GLN A 33 20.38 -15.33 -0.97
N ALA A 34 20.34 -15.87 -2.19
CA ALA A 34 19.15 -15.82 -3.06
C ALA A 34 17.96 -16.52 -2.39
N GLN A 35 18.16 -17.73 -1.86
CA GLN A 35 17.11 -18.47 -1.17
C GLN A 35 16.57 -17.73 0.06
N VAL A 36 17.45 -17.08 0.83
CA VAL A 36 17.04 -16.27 1.99
C VAL A 36 16.22 -15.05 1.55
N ILE A 37 16.64 -14.37 0.48
CA ILE A 37 15.94 -13.20 -0.05
C ILE A 37 14.59 -13.59 -0.64
N GLU A 38 14.51 -14.64 -1.44
CA GLU A 38 13.26 -15.15 -2.04
C GLU A 38 12.25 -15.52 -0.95
N GLU A 39 12.67 -16.31 0.05
CA GLU A 39 11.80 -16.70 1.16
C GLU A 39 11.33 -15.48 1.98
N ALA A 40 12.17 -14.46 2.13
CA ALA A 40 11.79 -13.22 2.79
C ALA A 40 10.76 -12.43 1.96
N LEU A 41 10.98 -12.29 0.65
CA LEU A 41 10.09 -11.58 -0.26
C LEU A 41 8.73 -12.27 -0.40
N ASP A 42 8.70 -13.61 -0.43
CA ASP A 42 7.45 -14.39 -0.52
C ASP A 42 6.55 -14.21 0.70
N ARG A 43 7.12 -13.87 1.86
CA ARG A 43 6.36 -13.59 3.09
C ARG A 43 5.90 -12.14 3.21
N MET A 44 6.42 -11.25 2.39
CA MET A 44 6.04 -9.85 2.47
C MET A 44 4.64 -9.66 1.87
N PRO A 45 3.72 -8.97 2.55
CA PRO A 45 2.46 -8.60 1.93
C PRO A 45 2.76 -7.68 0.74
N VAL A 46 2.29 -8.07 -0.44
CA VAL A 46 2.39 -7.21 -1.63
C VAL A 46 1.47 -6.00 -1.36
N PRO A 47 2.00 -4.76 -1.38
CA PRO A 47 1.13 -3.60 -1.23
C PRO A 47 0.06 -3.64 -2.32
N PRO A 48 -1.18 -3.22 -2.00
CA PRO A 48 -2.21 -3.15 -3.01
C PRO A 48 -1.70 -2.30 -4.16
N GLN A 49 -1.97 -2.72 -5.39
CA GLN A 49 -1.58 -1.96 -6.56
C GLN A 49 -2.12 -0.53 -6.42
N ALA A 50 -1.30 0.44 -6.83
CA ALA A 50 -1.74 1.83 -6.85
C ALA A 50 -3.02 1.89 -7.69
N ARG A 51 -4.11 2.35 -7.06
CA ARG A 51 -5.40 2.42 -7.75
C ARG A 51 -5.29 3.36 -8.94
N SER A 52 -5.90 2.98 -10.05
CA SER A 52 -5.99 3.88 -11.19
C SER A 52 -6.83 5.10 -10.82
N ALA A 53 -6.61 6.23 -11.52
CA ALA A 53 -7.44 7.41 -11.35
C ALA A 53 -8.93 7.10 -11.57
N GLU A 54 -9.23 6.17 -12.48
CA GLU A 54 -10.60 5.70 -12.77
C GLU A 54 -11.21 4.95 -11.58
N GLU A 55 -10.46 4.07 -10.93
CA GLU A 55 -10.91 3.35 -9.73
C GLU A 55 -11.20 4.29 -8.57
N VAL A 56 -10.35 5.31 -8.39
CA VAL A 56 -10.57 6.36 -7.39
C VAL A 56 -11.86 7.12 -7.71
N MET A 57 -12.05 7.55 -8.95
CA MET A 57 -13.24 8.28 -9.38
C MET A 57 -14.52 7.45 -9.29
N ALA A 58 -14.47 6.17 -9.65
CA ALA A 58 -15.60 5.24 -9.53
C ALA A 58 -16.04 5.10 -8.06
N ARG A 59 -15.07 5.02 -7.14
CA ARG A 59 -15.34 4.94 -5.70
C ARG A 59 -15.96 6.23 -5.16
N VAL A 60 -15.45 7.39 -5.56
CA VAL A 60 -16.04 8.70 -5.20
C VAL A 60 -17.47 8.78 -5.70
N ARG A 61 -17.74 8.42 -6.96
CA ARG A 61 -19.08 8.37 -7.54
C ARG A 61 -20.02 7.42 -6.80
N ALA A 62 -19.54 6.26 -6.36
CA ALA A 62 -20.34 5.31 -5.60
C ALA A 62 -20.76 5.88 -4.23
N ILE A 63 -19.87 6.61 -3.56
CA ILE A 63 -20.16 7.28 -2.29
C ILE A 63 -21.17 8.41 -2.49
N THR A 64 -20.96 9.27 -3.49
CA THR A 64 -21.87 10.39 -3.76
C THR A 64 -23.23 9.92 -4.27
N ALA A 65 -23.30 8.81 -5.01
CA ALA A 65 -24.56 8.21 -5.43
C ALA A 65 -25.39 7.71 -4.24
N ARG A 66 -24.76 7.12 -3.22
CA ARG A 66 -25.45 6.71 -1.98
C ARG A 66 -26.00 7.92 -1.21
N GLY A 67 -25.27 9.03 -1.20
CA GLY A 67 -25.69 10.27 -0.56
C GLY A 67 -26.74 11.08 -1.34
N ARG A 68 -27.08 10.69 -2.57
CA ARG A 68 -28.00 11.46 -3.44
C ARG A 68 -29.44 11.50 -2.92
N ASN A 69 -29.85 10.50 -2.15
CA ASN A 69 -31.19 10.40 -1.55
C ASN A 69 -31.23 10.81 -0.06
N LEU A 70 -30.13 11.35 0.48
CA LEU A 70 -30.16 11.94 1.82
C LEU A 70 -30.93 13.26 1.77
N PRO A 71 -31.70 13.60 2.82
CA PRO A 71 -32.28 14.92 2.95
C PRO A 71 -31.15 15.95 2.87
N ARG A 72 -31.20 16.81 1.85
CA ARG A 72 -30.28 17.94 1.74
C ARG A 72 -30.74 18.99 2.73
N ILE A 73 -30.09 19.01 3.89
CA ILE A 73 -30.11 20.19 4.73
C ILE A 73 -29.13 21.20 4.15
N SER A 74 -29.55 22.46 4.08
CA SER A 74 -28.66 23.56 3.79
C SER A 74 -27.64 23.72 4.91
N MET A 75 -26.53 24.42 4.64
CA MET A 75 -25.54 24.71 5.68
C MET A 75 -26.19 25.48 6.86
N ALA A 76 -27.11 26.40 6.57
CA ALA A 76 -27.83 27.15 7.60
C ALA A 76 -28.73 26.25 8.47
N GLU A 77 -29.43 25.27 7.87
CA GLU A 77 -30.24 24.31 8.61
C GLU A 77 -29.40 23.33 9.43
N PHE A 78 -28.18 23.01 8.98
CA PHE A 78 -27.22 22.23 9.76
C PHE A 78 -26.69 23.04 10.95
N ASP A 79 -26.32 24.30 10.71
CA ASP A 79 -25.79 25.18 11.75
C ASP A 79 -26.82 25.44 12.86
N GLU A 80 -28.10 25.63 12.51
CA GLU A 80 -29.17 25.77 13.50
C GLU A 80 -29.45 24.51 14.33
N GLN A 81 -29.21 23.31 13.76
CA GLN A 81 -29.39 22.03 14.42
C GLN A 81 -28.21 21.66 15.34
N GLU A 82 -26.99 21.87 14.84
CA GLU A 82 -25.77 21.41 15.48
C GLU A 82 -25.22 22.44 16.48
N TYR A 83 -25.45 23.74 16.23
CA TYR A 83 -24.89 24.82 17.05
C TYR A 83 -25.96 25.68 17.72
N ASP A 84 -25.65 26.20 18.91
CA ASP A 84 -26.46 27.19 19.62
C ASP A 84 -26.24 28.60 19.03
N GLU A 85 -27.00 29.59 19.52
CA GLU A 85 -26.87 31.00 19.07
C GLU A 85 -25.48 31.61 19.33
N ARG A 86 -24.62 30.94 20.10
CA ARG A 86 -23.24 31.34 20.40
C ARG A 86 -22.22 30.56 19.59
N GLY A 87 -22.65 29.68 18.68
CA GLY A 87 -21.79 28.85 17.84
C GLY A 87 -21.17 27.67 18.58
N MET A 88 -21.70 27.28 19.75
CA MET A 88 -21.25 26.11 20.48
C MET A 88 -22.06 24.89 20.08
N PRO A 89 -21.46 23.68 19.99
CA PRO A 89 -22.21 22.46 19.74
C PRO A 89 -23.29 22.28 20.82
N ARG A 90 -24.52 21.97 20.41
CA ARG A 90 -25.64 21.72 21.32
C ARG A 90 -25.50 20.41 22.08
#